data_AF-A0A1B6CKH2-F1
#
_entry.id   AF-A0A1B6CKH2-F1
#
_cell.length_a   1.000
_cell.length_b   1.000
_cell.length_c   1.000
_cell.angle_alpha   90.00
_cell.angle_beta   90.00
_cell.angle_gamma   90.00
#
_symmetry.space_group_name_H-M   'P 1'
#
loop_
_entity.id
_entity.type
_entity.pdbx_description
1 polymer ?
#
loop_
_entity_poly.entity_id
_entity_poly.type
_entity_poly.pdbx_seq_one_letter_code
_entity_poly.pdbx_strand_id
1 'polypeptide(L)'
;NNCPLLQSLDVTSSRSVTDKSIPALLNCKHLKEVKLYRTSVSADGYKELLSVLPRIQDIGRCDEFGNVLEKFREENLKTLGLKALLCRDMTIEHFNLLIK
;
A
#
# COMPACT_ATOMS: atom_id res chain seq x y z
N ASN A 1 -1.70 -12.07 -18.35
CA ASN A 1 -0.69 -11.10 -18.83
C ASN A 1 -0.82 -9.80 -18.05
N ASN A 2 -0.23 -9.70 -16.86
CA ASN A 2 -0.31 -8.55 -15.95
C ASN A 2 1.10 -7.95 -15.71
N CYS A 3 1.70 -7.37 -16.76
CA CYS A 3 3.00 -6.67 -16.71
C CYS A 3 3.98 -7.21 -15.64
N PRO A 4 4.48 -8.46 -15.76
CA PRO A 4 5.17 -9.15 -14.66
C PRO A 4 6.46 -8.45 -14.20
N LEU A 5 7.04 -7.60 -15.06
CA LEU A 5 8.25 -6.83 -14.78
C LEU A 5 7.97 -5.38 -14.33
N LEU A 6 6.70 -5.00 -14.12
CA LEU A 6 6.33 -3.66 -13.67
C LEU A 6 6.98 -3.37 -12.31
N GLN A 7 7.71 -2.26 -12.23
CA GLN A 7 8.40 -1.85 -11.00
C GLN A 7 7.81 -0.60 -10.36
N SER A 8 7.21 0.29 -11.16
CA SER A 8 6.58 1.51 -10.69
C SER A 8 5.24 1.69 -11.38
N LEU A 9 4.23 2.04 -10.60
CA LEU A 9 2.89 2.40 -11.06
C LEU A 9 2.44 3.67 -10.34
N ASP A 10 2.14 4.71 -11.10
CA ASP A 10 1.49 5.91 -10.58
C ASP A 10 0.17 6.12 -11.31
N VAL A 11 -0.92 6.04 -10.55
CA VAL A 11 -2.28 6.30 -11.03
C VAL A 11 -2.97 7.34 -10.13
N THR A 12 -2.17 8.24 -9.53
CA THR A 12 -2.65 9.30 -8.65
C THR A 12 -3.80 10.09 -9.29
N SER A 13 -4.82 10.41 -8.49
CA SER A 13 -6.04 11.13 -8.91
C SER A 13 -6.92 10.39 -9.92
N SER A 14 -6.70 9.09 -10.16
CA SER A 14 -7.57 8.26 -10.99
C SER A 14 -8.69 7.64 -10.16
N ARG A 15 -9.75 8.41 -9.89
CA ARG A 15 -10.88 7.97 -9.01
C ARG A 15 -11.57 6.66 -9.45
N SER A 16 -11.51 6.29 -10.72
CA SER A 16 -12.07 5.03 -11.21
C SER A 16 -11.22 3.80 -10.85
N VAL A 17 -10.00 3.98 -10.33
CA VAL A 17 -9.19 2.90 -9.77
C VAL A 17 -9.76 2.57 -8.39
N THR A 18 -10.19 1.32 -8.22
CA THR A 18 -10.86 0.81 -7.01
C THR A 18 -10.19 -0.51 -6.58
N ASP A 19 -10.67 -1.10 -5.48
CA ASP A 19 -10.21 -2.40 -5.00
C ASP A 19 -10.33 -3.53 -6.05
N LYS A 20 -11.20 -3.36 -7.06
CA LYS A 20 -11.29 -4.28 -8.22
C LYS A 20 -9.98 -4.43 -8.99
N SER A 21 -9.05 -3.48 -8.87
CA SER A 21 -7.73 -3.53 -9.50
C SER A 21 -6.69 -4.36 -8.73
N ILE A 22 -6.91 -4.60 -7.43
CA ILE A 22 -5.94 -5.25 -6.55
C ILE A 22 -5.56 -6.64 -7.04
N PRO A 23 -6.48 -7.55 -7.42
CA PRO A 23 -6.10 -8.88 -7.90
C PRO A 23 -5.16 -8.85 -9.10
N ALA A 24 -5.30 -7.87 -10.00
CA ALA A 24 -4.39 -7.69 -11.12
C ALA A 24 -3.01 -7.23 -10.65
N LEU A 25 -2.94 -6.22 -9.75
CA LEU A 25 -1.70 -5.69 -9.19
C LEU A 25 -0.92 -6.72 -8.38
N LEU A 26 -1.60 -7.65 -7.71
CA LEU A 26 -0.94 -8.73 -6.96
C LEU A 26 -0.08 -9.65 -7.84
N ASN A 27 -0.27 -9.65 -9.16
CA ASN A 27 0.57 -10.40 -10.09
C ASN A 27 1.88 -9.66 -10.43
N CYS A 28 1.99 -8.37 -10.13
CA CYS A 28 3.18 -7.56 -10.37
C CYS A 28 4.22 -7.76 -9.26
N LYS A 29 4.81 -8.96 -9.15
CA LYS A 29 5.73 -9.34 -8.06
C LYS A 29 7.02 -8.50 -7.98
N HIS A 30 7.32 -7.72 -9.02
CA HIS A 30 8.46 -6.82 -9.09
C HIS A 30 8.14 -5.37 -8.73
N LEU A 31 6.88 -5.07 -8.35
CA LEU A 31 6.44 -3.73 -8.00
C LEU A 31 7.17 -3.24 -6.74
N LYS A 32 7.82 -2.09 -6.88
CA LYS A 32 8.58 -1.38 -5.84
C LYS A 32 7.89 -0.08 -5.45
N GLU A 33 7.24 0.56 -6.39
CA GLU A 33 6.53 1.82 -6.19
C GLU A 33 5.09 1.69 -6.68
N VAL A 34 4.13 2.08 -5.83
CA VAL A 34 2.71 2.05 -6.16
C VAL A 34 1.98 3.25 -5.56
N LYS A 35 1.72 4.27 -6.39
CA LYS A 35 1.08 5.51 -5.98
C LYS A 35 -0.40 5.48 -6.35
N LEU A 36 -1.24 5.36 -5.32
CA LEU A 36 -2.70 5.26 -5.44
C LEU A 36 -3.42 6.44 -4.75
N TYR A 37 -2.71 7.56 -4.54
CA TYR A 37 -3.29 8.74 -3.89
C TYR A 37 -4.49 9.27 -4.68
N ARG A 38 -5.58 9.65 -4.00
CA ARG A 38 -6.84 10.12 -4.64
C ARG A 38 -7.44 9.13 -5.66
N THR A 39 -7.23 7.84 -5.44
CA THR A 39 -8.04 6.77 -6.06
C THR A 39 -9.20 6.40 -5.12
N SER A 40 -10.00 5.41 -5.51
CA SER A 40 -11.02 4.79 -4.67
C SER A 40 -10.59 3.39 -4.17
N VAL A 41 -9.27 3.16 -4.06
CA VAL A 41 -8.70 2.01 -3.36
C VAL A 41 -8.82 2.24 -1.85
N SER A 42 -9.38 1.26 -1.15
CA SER A 42 -9.62 1.33 0.30
C SER A 42 -8.37 0.96 1.11
N ALA A 43 -8.45 1.19 2.42
CA ALA A 43 -7.40 0.76 3.35
C ALA A 43 -7.17 -0.77 3.31
N ASP A 44 -8.22 -1.56 3.10
CA ASP A 44 -8.11 -3.01 2.94
C ASP A 44 -7.36 -3.37 1.64
N GLY A 45 -7.58 -2.61 0.55
CA GLY A 45 -6.82 -2.76 -0.70
C GLY A 45 -5.32 -2.45 -0.53
N TYR A 46 -4.98 -1.38 0.20
CA TYR A 46 -3.58 -1.09 0.55
C TYR A 46 -2.97 -2.18 1.42
N LYS A 47 -3.69 -2.65 2.45
CA LYS A 47 -3.26 -3.75 3.31
C LYS A 47 -2.92 -4.98 2.47
N GLU A 48 -3.81 -5.39 1.57
CA GLU A 48 -3.61 -6.57 0.72
C GLU A 48 -2.36 -6.45 -0.16
N LEU A 49 -2.15 -5.29 -0.80
CA LEU A 49 -0.93 -5.03 -1.59
C LEU A 49 0.33 -5.19 -0.74
N LEU A 50 0.36 -4.55 0.43
CA LEU A 50 1.52 -4.52 1.32
C LEU A 50 1.78 -5.89 1.97
N SER A 51 0.75 -6.68 2.23
CA SER A 51 0.87 -8.06 2.74
C SER A 51 1.47 -9.03 1.73
N VAL A 52 1.13 -8.87 0.44
CA VAL A 52 1.41 -9.87 -0.60
C VAL A 52 2.61 -9.50 -1.47
N LEU A 53 2.92 -8.21 -1.64
CA LEU A 53 4.00 -7.73 -2.52
C LEU A 53 5.24 -7.34 -1.70
N PRO A 54 6.26 -8.22 -1.61
CA PRO A 54 7.36 -8.07 -0.66
C PRO A 54 8.39 -6.99 -1.05
N ARG A 55 8.24 -6.36 -2.22
CA ARG A 55 9.22 -5.43 -2.78
C ARG A 55 8.78 -3.97 -2.74
N ILE A 56 7.54 -3.69 -2.32
CA ILE A 56 7.02 -2.34 -2.20
C ILE A 56 7.87 -1.58 -1.18
N GLN A 57 8.37 -0.44 -1.63
CA GLN A 57 9.24 0.47 -0.88
C GLN A 57 8.68 1.89 -0.83
N ASP A 58 7.80 2.24 -1.77
CA ASP A 58 7.19 3.57 -1.84
C ASP A 58 5.73 3.44 -2.28
N ILE A 59 4.82 3.99 -1.47
CA ILE A 59 3.39 4.10 -1.84
C ILE A 59 2.96 5.56 -2.10
N GLY A 60 3.92 6.49 -2.06
CA GLY A 60 3.71 7.91 -2.13
C GLY A 60 2.86 8.43 -0.97
N ARG A 61 1.85 9.24 -1.32
CA ARG A 61 0.97 9.86 -0.36
C ARG A 61 -0.22 8.95 -0.03
N CYS A 62 -0.42 8.65 1.24
CA CYS A 62 -1.58 7.95 1.77
C CYS A 62 -2.05 8.70 3.01
N ASP A 63 -3.07 9.56 2.87
CA ASP A 63 -3.54 10.42 3.97
C ASP A 63 -4.23 9.62 5.08
N GLU A 64 -4.71 8.41 4.79
CA GLU A 64 -5.42 7.50 5.69
C GLU A 64 -4.57 6.24 6.01
N PHE A 65 -3.24 6.39 6.11
CA PHE A 65 -2.34 5.26 6.31
C PHE A 65 -2.45 4.67 7.72
N GLY A 66 -2.82 5.47 8.72
CA GLY A 66 -3.12 4.97 10.06
C GLY A 66 -4.20 3.89 10.03
N ASN A 67 -5.27 4.12 9.25
CA ASN A 67 -6.32 3.11 9.05
C ASN A 67 -5.79 1.82 8.42
N VAL A 68 -4.83 1.90 7.49
CA VAL A 68 -4.18 0.71 6.90
C VAL A 68 -3.45 -0.09 7.98
N LEU A 69 -2.73 0.59 8.88
CA LEU A 69 -2.01 -0.05 9.98
C LEU A 69 -2.93 -0.69 11.02
N GLU A 70 -4.07 -0.07 11.34
CA GLU A 70 -5.05 -0.69 12.23
C GLU A 70 -5.62 -1.99 11.64
N LYS A 71 -5.77 -2.09 10.31
CA LYS A 71 -6.17 -3.35 9.65
C LYS A 71 -5.13 -4.46 9.77
N PHE A 72 -3.87 -4.11 9.99
CA PHE A 72 -2.81 -5.08 10.28
C PHE A 72 -2.80 -5.52 11.75
N ARG A 73 -3.51 -4.85 12.65
CA ARG A 73 -3.53 -5.24 14.07
C ARG A 73 -4.15 -6.61 14.31
N GLU A 74 -5.06 -7.03 13.43
CA GLU A 74 -5.73 -8.32 13.46
C GLU A 74 -4.84 -9.47 12.93
N GLU A 75 -3.75 -9.16 12.22
CA GLU A 75 -2.89 -10.12 11.55
C GLU A 75 -1.42 -9.76 11.81
N ASN A 76 -0.69 -10.58 12.57
CA ASN A 76 0.72 -10.37 12.96
C ASN A 76 1.55 -9.63 11.89
N LEU A 77 1.67 -8.30 12.03
CA LEU A 77 2.22 -7.43 10.99
C LEU A 77 3.66 -7.84 10.68
N LYS A 78 3.91 -8.23 9.44
CA LYS A 78 5.29 -8.33 8.94
C LYS A 78 5.85 -6.93 8.78
N THR A 79 7.11 -6.73 9.15
CA THR A 79 7.80 -5.46 8.92
C THR A 79 7.62 -5.00 7.48
N LEU A 80 7.03 -3.82 7.30
CA LEU A 80 6.79 -3.26 5.98
C LEU A 80 8.12 -2.74 5.41
N GLY A 81 8.45 -3.10 4.17
CA GLY A 81 9.67 -2.67 3.48
C GLY A 81 9.67 -1.20 3.01
N LEU A 82 8.79 -0.36 3.55
CA LEU A 82 8.59 1.01 3.13
C LEU A 82 9.78 1.89 3.52
N LYS A 83 10.32 2.60 2.53
CA LYS A 83 11.42 3.57 2.68
C LYS A 83 10.93 5.00 2.59
N ALA A 84 9.80 5.22 1.92
CA ALA A 84 9.16 6.52 1.78
C ALA A 84 7.64 6.40 1.93
N LEU A 85 7.06 7.32 2.69
CA LEU A 85 5.63 7.44 2.92
C LEU A 85 5.33 8.89 3.32
N LEU A 86 4.29 9.47 2.73
CA LEU A 86 3.70 10.72 3.19
C LEU A 86 2.27 10.48 3.65
N CYS A 87 1.98 10.75 4.92
CA CYS A 87 0.68 10.52 5.54
C CYS A 87 0.30 11.69 6.46
N ARG A 88 -0.95 11.70 6.95
CA ARG A 88 -1.46 12.77 7.82
C ARG A 88 -2.08 12.28 9.12
N ASP A 89 -2.41 11.00 9.22
CA ASP A 89 -3.23 10.41 10.29
C ASP A 89 -2.43 9.43 11.19
N MET A 90 -1.12 9.58 11.26
CA MET A 90 -0.27 8.71 12.09
C MET A 90 -0.24 9.16 13.56
N THR A 91 -0.54 8.24 14.46
CA THR A 91 -0.36 8.38 15.91
C THR A 91 0.95 7.71 16.34
N ILE A 92 1.33 7.87 17.61
CA ILE A 92 2.48 7.16 18.20
C ILE A 92 2.23 5.64 18.18
N GLU A 93 0.99 5.20 18.39
CA GLU A 93 0.61 3.78 18.32
C GLU A 93 0.84 3.22 16.92
N HIS A 94 0.43 3.95 15.88
CA HIS A 94 0.71 3.58 14.50
C HIS A 94 2.22 3.51 14.21
N PHE A 95 3.02 4.44 14.75
CA PHE A 95 4.47 4.41 14.58
C PHE A 95 5.13 3.18 15.21
N ASN A 96 4.65 2.77 16.40
CA ASN A 96 5.12 1.56 17.09
C ASN A 96 4.86 0.28 16.29
N LEU A 97 3.90 0.28 15.36
CA LEU A 97 3.65 -0.86 14.46
C LEU A 97 4.70 -0.97 13.34
N LEU A 98 5.36 0.13 12.97
CA LEU A 98 6.33 0.17 11.86
C LEU A 98 7.76 -0.21 12.29
N ILE A 99 8.08 -0.09 13.57
CA ILE A 99 9.45 -0.26 14.10
C ILE A 99 9.72 -1.66 14.70
N LYS A 100 8.82 -2.62 14.50
CA LYS A 100 8.96 -4.02 14.98
C LYS A 100 9.85 -4.86 14.09
#